data_AF-A0A2T1C216-F1
#
_entry.id   AF-A0A2T1C216-F1
#
_cell.length_a   1.000
_cell.length_b   1.000
_cell.length_c   1.000
_cell.angle_alpha   90.00
_cell.angle_beta   90.00
_cell.angle_gamma   90.00
#
_symmetry.space_group_name_H-M   'P 1'
#
loop_
_entity.id
_entity.type
_entity.pdbx_description
1 polymer ?
#
loop_
_entity_poly.entity_id
_entity_poly.type
_entity_poly.pdbx_seq_one_letter_code
_entity_poly.pdbx_strand_id
1 'polypeptide(L)'
;MAINLQAIAATLMVTGLSMGTLVSNPIPASAREAITCQSRRNQRETCPVATNGRVRLVRQLSRATCARNWGYTRNIIWVRNGCRAEFLVGNRYDSENRRYNRRDRDNRYDSDRPYNRRDR
;
A
#
# COMPACT_ATOMS: atom_id res chain seq x y z
N MET A 1 23.05 -19.42 -5.98
CA MET A 1 21.65 -19.61 -6.41
C MET A 1 20.98 -20.50 -5.39
N ALA A 2 20.19 -19.93 -4.48
CA ALA A 2 19.50 -20.70 -3.43
C ALA A 2 18.07 -20.97 -3.90
N ILE A 3 17.74 -22.25 -4.05
CA ILE A 3 16.42 -22.75 -4.45
C ILE A 3 15.59 -22.85 -3.17
N ASN A 4 14.50 -22.08 -3.10
CA ASN A 4 13.61 -22.03 -1.93
C ASN A 4 12.84 -23.35 -1.77
N LEU A 5 13.18 -24.13 -0.72
CA LEU A 5 12.35 -25.22 -0.22
C LEU A 5 11.23 -24.67 0.66
N GLN A 6 10.00 -24.67 0.15
CA GLN A 6 8.81 -24.84 0.98
C GLN A 6 8.03 -26.04 0.46
N ALA A 7 8.43 -27.23 0.92
CA ALA A 7 7.62 -28.43 0.81
C ALA A 7 6.51 -28.35 1.88
N ILE A 8 5.36 -27.78 1.52
CA ILE A 8 4.15 -27.93 2.33
C ILE A 8 3.54 -29.27 1.91
N ALA A 9 3.56 -30.21 2.84
CA ALA A 9 3.03 -31.56 2.71
C ALA A 9 1.59 -31.53 2.20
N ALA A 10 1.40 -31.96 0.95
CA ALA A 10 0.09 -32.39 0.47
C ALA A 10 -0.18 -33.78 1.06
N THR A 11 -0.61 -33.83 2.32
CA THR A 11 -1.16 -35.05 2.90
C THR A 11 -2.46 -35.40 2.18
N LEU A 12 -2.41 -36.50 1.45
CA LEU A 12 -3.52 -37.15 0.77
C LEU A 12 -4.65 -37.43 1.76
N MET A 13 -5.83 -36.82 1.57
CA MET A 13 -7.08 -37.41 2.01
C MET A 13 -8.03 -37.48 0.83
N VAL A 14 -8.13 -38.69 0.32
CA VAL A 14 -9.00 -39.12 -0.77
C VAL A 14 -10.42 -39.32 -0.21
N THR A 15 -11.41 -38.89 -1.01
CA THR A 15 -12.86 -39.17 -0.99
C THR A 15 -13.75 -38.59 0.13
N GLY A 16 -14.75 -37.81 -0.29
CA GLY A 16 -16.07 -37.81 0.38
C GLY A 16 -16.76 -36.44 0.52
N LEU A 17 -17.74 -36.19 -0.37
CA LEU A 17 -18.78 -35.15 -0.31
C LEU A 17 -18.35 -33.70 -0.55
N SER A 18 -18.88 -33.19 -1.66
CA SER A 18 -18.82 -31.83 -2.18
C SER A 18 -19.41 -30.80 -1.20
N MET A 19 -18.64 -30.39 -0.20
CA MET A 19 -18.81 -29.09 0.43
C MET A 19 -18.00 -28.08 -0.37
N GLY A 20 -18.69 -27.31 -1.21
CA GLY A 20 -18.11 -26.18 -1.92
C GLY A 20 -17.45 -25.24 -0.91
N THR A 21 -16.13 -25.24 -0.86
CA THR A 21 -15.37 -24.24 -0.13
C THR A 21 -15.54 -22.95 -0.91
N LEU A 22 -16.37 -22.03 -0.40
CA LEU A 22 -16.29 -20.63 -0.81
C LEU A 22 -14.92 -20.13 -0.35
N VAL A 23 -13.91 -20.33 -1.20
CA VAL A 23 -12.59 -19.73 -1.05
C VAL A 23 -12.81 -18.23 -1.20
N SER A 24 -13.10 -17.59 -0.08
CA SER A 24 -13.15 -16.14 0.04
C SER A 24 -11.71 -15.64 -0.07
N ASN A 25 -11.22 -15.51 -1.30
CA ASN A 25 -9.99 -14.78 -1.56
C ASN A 25 -10.25 -13.34 -1.11
N PRO A 26 -9.48 -12.79 -0.15
CA PRO A 26 -9.59 -11.38 0.16
C PRO A 26 -9.24 -10.62 -1.11
N ILE A 27 -10.22 -9.95 -1.71
CA ILE A 27 -9.96 -8.94 -2.74
C ILE A 27 -9.02 -7.96 -2.05
N PRO A 28 -7.78 -7.75 -2.53
CA PRO A 28 -6.97 -6.68 -2.00
C PRO A 28 -7.69 -5.40 -2.38
N ALA A 29 -8.48 -4.87 -1.45
CA ALA A 29 -9.05 -3.56 -1.58
C ALA A 29 -7.86 -2.63 -1.79
N SER A 30 -7.73 -2.07 -2.99
CA SER A 30 -6.74 -1.03 -3.30
C SER A 30 -7.16 0.28 -2.63
N ALA A 31 -7.43 0.21 -1.33
CA ALA A 31 -7.31 1.33 -0.42
C ALA A 31 -5.81 1.61 -0.27
N ARG A 32 -5.45 2.87 -0.07
CA ARG A 32 -4.06 3.25 0.24
C ARG A 32 -3.54 2.31 1.34
N GLU A 33 -2.52 1.53 1.03
CA GLU A 33 -2.10 0.44 1.90
C GLU A 33 -1.35 1.03 3.10
N ALA A 34 -1.96 0.91 4.28
CA ALA A 34 -1.33 1.28 5.54
C ALA A 34 -0.61 0.05 6.10
N ILE A 35 0.71 0.10 6.16
CA ILE A 35 1.56 -0.99 6.61
C ILE A 35 2.08 -0.66 8.00
N THR A 36 1.89 -1.58 8.95
CA THR A 36 2.47 -1.46 10.29
C THR A 36 3.88 -2.05 10.31
N CYS A 37 4.88 -1.25 10.69
CA CYS A 37 6.26 -1.71 10.84
C CYS A 37 6.78 -1.39 12.25
N GLN A 38 7.53 -2.34 12.85
CA GLN A 38 7.94 -2.25 14.25
C GLN A 38 9.36 -2.75 14.50
N SER A 39 10.12 -1.97 15.26
CA SER A 39 11.42 -2.37 15.80
C SER A 39 11.18 -3.30 16.99
N ARG A 40 11.76 -4.50 16.95
CA ARG A 40 11.72 -5.46 18.05
C ARG A 40 13.06 -5.44 18.79
N ARG A 41 13.01 -5.51 20.13
CA ARG A 41 14.20 -5.54 21.00
C ARG A 41 15.21 -4.41 20.70
N ASN A 42 14.72 -3.23 20.33
CA ASN A 42 15.50 -2.06 19.90
C ASN A 42 16.39 -2.26 18.66
N GLN A 43 16.24 -3.37 17.93
CA GLN A 43 17.01 -3.65 16.72
C GLN A 43 16.40 -2.99 15.49
N ARG A 44 17.20 -2.83 14.44
CA ARG A 44 16.69 -2.38 13.14
C ARG A 44 15.92 -3.53 12.48
N GLU A 45 14.68 -3.26 12.12
CA GLU A 45 13.78 -4.20 11.45
C GLU A 45 13.37 -3.63 10.09
N THR A 46 13.08 -4.51 9.15
CA THR A 46 12.64 -4.15 7.80
C THR A 46 11.28 -4.78 7.49
N CYS A 47 10.41 -4.01 6.84
CA CYS A 47 9.12 -4.46 6.34
C CYS A 47 9.13 -4.34 4.82
N PRO A 48 8.92 -5.44 4.08
CA PRO A 48 8.86 -5.41 2.62
C PRO A 48 7.65 -4.60 2.17
N VAL A 49 7.86 -3.72 1.20
CA VAL A 49 6.79 -2.90 0.60
C VAL A 49 7.00 -2.80 -0.90
N ALA A 50 5.94 -2.82 -1.70
CA ALA A 50 6.04 -2.52 -3.13
C ALA A 50 5.58 -1.08 -3.35
N THR A 51 6.49 -0.11 -3.24
CA THR A 51 6.15 1.30 -3.43
C THR A 51 6.81 1.91 -4.64
N ASN A 52 5.97 2.41 -5.54
CA ASN A 52 6.41 3.31 -6.58
C ASN A 52 6.30 4.78 -6.12
N GLY A 53 5.53 5.07 -5.09
CA GLY A 53 5.26 6.44 -4.63
C GLY A 53 5.99 6.82 -3.35
N ARG A 54 5.41 7.79 -2.64
CA ARG A 54 5.92 8.26 -1.35
C ARG A 54 5.35 7.40 -0.22
N VAL A 55 6.17 7.15 0.79
CA VAL A 55 5.72 6.58 2.07
C VAL A 55 5.62 7.69 3.10
N ARG A 56 4.56 7.66 3.90
CA ARG A 56 4.32 8.65 4.97
C ARG A 56 4.02 7.92 6.27
N LEU A 57 4.63 8.36 7.37
CA LEU A 57 4.18 7.96 8.70
C LEU A 57 2.82 8.60 8.97
N VAL A 58 1.82 7.78 9.29
CA VAL A 58 0.45 8.25 9.57
C VAL A 58 0.07 8.11 11.03
N ARG A 59 0.60 7.11 11.74
CA ARG A 59 0.32 6.91 13.15
C ARG A 59 1.51 6.32 13.87
N GLN A 60 1.92 6.93 14.98
CA GLN A 60 2.90 6.32 15.89
C GLN A 60 2.17 5.43 16.90
N LEU A 61 2.65 4.20 17.07
CA LEU A 61 2.08 3.21 17.99
C LEU A 61 3.00 2.96 19.21
N SER A 62 4.30 3.27 19.10
CA SER A 62 5.26 3.17 20.20
C SER A 62 5.31 4.45 21.03
N ARG A 63 5.76 4.31 22.29
CA ARG A 63 6.22 5.44 23.11
C ARG A 63 7.56 5.98 22.62
N ALA A 64 8.45 5.10 22.16
CA ALA A 64 9.71 5.50 21.54
C ALA A 64 9.45 6.32 20.26
N THR A 65 10.20 7.40 20.10
CA THR A 65 10.02 8.31 18.96
C THR A 65 10.36 7.63 17.65
N CYS A 66 9.47 7.79 16.67
CA CYS A 66 9.77 7.42 15.30
C CYS A 66 10.53 8.52 14.55
N ALA A 67 10.63 9.74 15.07
CA ALA A 67 11.40 10.80 14.42
C ALA A 67 12.86 10.35 14.19
N ARG A 68 13.31 10.35 12.92
CA ARG A 68 14.65 9.88 12.48
C ARG A 68 14.95 8.39 12.76
N ASN A 69 14.02 7.63 13.30
CA ASN A 69 14.14 6.20 13.62
C ASN A 69 13.43 5.31 12.61
N TRP A 70 13.01 5.86 11.48
CA TRP A 70 12.51 5.10 10.33
C TRP A 70 12.96 5.75 9.03
N GLY A 71 12.84 4.99 7.94
CA GLY A 71 13.00 5.45 6.58
C GLY A 71 12.48 4.41 5.59
N TYR A 72 12.60 4.67 4.30
CA TYR A 72 12.14 3.73 3.28
C TYR A 72 12.96 3.84 1.99
N THR A 73 12.96 2.74 1.23
CA THR A 73 13.38 2.66 -0.16
C THR A 73 12.17 2.22 -1.00
N ARG A 74 12.37 1.93 -2.29
CA ARG A 74 11.29 1.43 -3.17
C ARG A 74 10.72 0.08 -2.74
N ASN A 75 11.49 -0.70 -1.96
CA ASN A 75 11.17 -2.09 -1.67
C ASN A 75 11.06 -2.40 -0.17
N ILE A 76 11.55 -1.50 0.69
CA ILE A 76 11.59 -1.73 2.14
C ILE A 76 11.26 -0.46 2.92
N ILE A 77 10.54 -0.61 4.02
CA ILE A 77 10.52 0.34 5.13
C ILE A 77 11.43 -0.23 6.20
N TRP A 78 12.26 0.61 6.83
CA TRP A 78 13.04 0.20 7.99
C TRP A 78 12.68 1.05 9.19
N VAL A 79 12.71 0.45 10.37
CA VAL A 79 12.47 1.08 11.67
C VAL A 79 13.52 0.61 12.67
N ARG A 80 13.88 1.43 13.66
CA ARG A 80 14.90 1.11 14.68
C ARG A 80 14.58 1.71 16.03
N ASN A 81 15.36 1.38 17.05
CA ASN A 81 15.32 2.00 18.38
C ASN A 81 13.91 1.97 19.04
N GLY A 82 13.16 0.88 18.85
CA GLY A 82 11.84 0.71 19.46
C GLY A 82 10.69 1.47 18.77
N CYS A 83 10.95 2.12 17.63
CA CYS A 83 9.89 2.75 16.83
C CYS A 83 8.90 1.70 16.29
N ARG A 84 7.61 1.95 16.53
CA ARG A 84 6.47 1.21 15.97
C ARG A 84 5.49 2.23 15.40
N ALA A 85 5.16 2.10 14.12
CA ALA A 85 4.27 3.03 13.44
C ALA A 85 3.53 2.38 12.27
N GLU A 86 2.43 3.01 11.88
CA GLU A 86 1.72 2.77 10.63
C GLU A 86 2.22 3.74 9.55
N PHE A 87 2.46 3.18 8.38
CA PHE A 87 3.00 3.86 7.22
C PHE A 87 2.04 3.73 6.05
N LEU A 88 1.60 4.86 5.52
CA LEU A 88 0.80 4.91 4.31
C LEU A 88 1.73 4.82 3.10
N VAL A 89 1.53 3.78 2.30
CA VAL A 89 2.30 3.54 1.07
C VAL A 89 1.50 4.04 -0.13
N GLY A 90 2.02 5.07 -0.79
CA GLY A 90 1.42 5.60 -2.01
C GLY A 90 1.83 4.81 -3.24
N ASN A 91 0.86 4.46 -4.09
CA ASN A 91 1.13 3.98 -5.44
C ASN A 91 1.22 5.16 -6.42
N ARG A 92 2.14 5.09 -7.39
CA ARG A 92 2.21 6.10 -8.49
C ARG A 92 0.90 6.14 -9.26
N TYR A 93 0.34 4.97 -9.58
CA TYR A 93 -0.92 4.83 -10.33
C TYR A 93 -2.09 5.56 -9.65
N ASP A 94 -2.24 5.43 -8.33
CA ASP A 94 -3.29 6.11 -7.56
C ASP A 94 -3.12 7.64 -7.58
N SER A 95 -1.88 8.13 -7.61
CA SER A 95 -1.59 9.56 -7.67
C SER A 95 -1.90 10.15 -9.05
N GLU A 96 -1.65 9.38 -10.10
CA GLU A 96 -1.86 9.77 -11.50
C GLU A 96 -3.35 9.80 -11.86
N ASN A 97 -4.10 8.76 -11.46
CA ASN A 97 -5.55 8.72 -11.65
C ASN A 97 -6.25 9.93 -10.98
N ARG A 98 -5.79 10.35 -9.79
CA ARG A 98 -6.31 11.59 -9.16
C ARG A 98 -6.03 12.84 -9.98
N ARG A 99 -4.89 12.92 -10.67
CA ARG A 99 -4.56 14.05 -11.54
C ARG A 99 -5.43 14.05 -12.79
N TYR A 100 -5.67 12.89 -13.40
CA TYR A 100 -6.57 12.75 -14.55
C TYR A 100 -8.00 13.17 -14.19
N ASN A 101 -8.57 12.57 -13.13
CA ASN A 101 -9.91 12.93 -12.67
C ASN A 101 -10.07 14.43 -12.35
N ARG A 102 -9.03 15.09 -11.84
CA ARG A 102 -9.05 16.55 -11.63
C ARG A 102 -9.10 17.31 -12.95
N ARG A 103 -8.24 16.96 -13.92
CA ARG A 103 -8.25 17.58 -15.26
C ARG A 103 -9.59 17.38 -15.97
N ASP A 104 -10.18 16.19 -15.89
CA ASP A 104 -11.48 15.93 -16.52
C ASP A 104 -12.59 16.79 -15.92
N ARG A 105 -12.55 17.02 -14.60
CA ARG A 105 -13.44 17.97 -13.92
C ARG A 105 -13.20 19.41 -14.38
N ASP A 106 -11.95 19.84 -14.50
CA ASP A 106 -11.61 21.20 -14.93
C ASP A 106 -12.03 21.44 -16.40
N ASN A 107 -11.81 20.45 -17.27
CA ASN A 107 -12.24 20.48 -18.67
C ASN A 107 -13.77 20.54 -18.81
N ARG A 108 -14.50 19.86 -17.91
CA ARG A 108 -15.97 19.96 -17.86
C ARG A 108 -16.40 21.40 -17.54
N TYR A 109 -15.74 22.06 -16.59
CA TYR A 109 -16.06 23.43 -16.22
C TYR A 109 -15.84 24.44 -17.36
N ASP A 110 -14.84 24.22 -18.21
CA ASP A 110 -14.59 25.07 -19.38
C ASP A 110 -15.56 24.75 -20.54
N SER A 111 -15.98 23.50 -20.69
CA SER A 111 -16.94 23.08 -21.73
C SER A 111 -18.34 23.66 -21.50
N ASP A 112 -18.72 23.86 -20.23
CA ASP A 112 -20.01 24.45 -19.85
C ASP A 112 -20.01 25.99 -19.94
N ARG A 113 -18.88 26.62 -20.30
CA ARG A 113 -18.88 28.05 -20.60
C ARG A 113 -19.59 28.28 -21.94
N PRO A 114 -20.68 29.06 -21.97
CA PRO A 114 -21.24 29.49 -23.23
C PRO A 114 -20.19 30.36 -23.91
N TYR A 115 -19.65 29.90 -25.04
CA TYR A 115 -18.78 30.71 -25.89
C TYR A 115 -19.53 31.99 -26.25
N ASN A 116 -19.15 33.09 -25.61
CA ASN A 116 -19.81 34.36 -25.79
C ASN A 116 -19.38 34.90 -27.14
N ARG A 117 -20.25 34.70 -28.14
CA ARG A 117 -20.11 35.18 -29.51
C ARG A 117 -20.28 36.70 -29.54
N ARG A 118 -19.27 37.44 -29.10
CA ARG A 118 -19.18 38.90 -29.18
C ARG A 118 -17.76 39.35 -29.51
N ASP A 119 -17.19 38.78 -30.56
CA ASP A 119 -16.09 39.42 -31.28
C ASP A 119 -16.68 39.90 -32.62
N ARG A 120 -16.96 41.19 -32.67
CA ARG A 120 -17.47 41.94 -33.82
C ARG A 120 -16.60 43.16 -34.01
#